data_AF-A0A1I5VDX2-F1
#
_entry.id   AF-A0A1I5VDX2-F1
#
_cell.length_a   1.000
_cell.length_b   1.000
_cell.length_c   1.000
_cell.angle_alpha   90.00
_cell.angle_beta   90.00
_cell.angle_gamma   90.00
#
_symmetry.space_group_name_H-M   'P 1'
#
loop_
_entity.id
_entity.type
_entity.pdbx_description
1 polymer ?
#
loop_
_entity_poly.entity_id
_entity_poly.type
_entity_poly.pdbx_seq_one_letter_code
_entity_poly.pdbx_strand_id
1 'polypeptide(L)'
;MQPDLDTFLADRLHEITAEVAGEITARVPAYGHLRPGGIRTLVRDALAVYSGAREPCTVVEVFRDLGASEASAGQDVRHFESALRTGARVLVRRTAGAAARLYPPTAEFIAVMETAFTAEDELVGAAVEGHHRARRPLVARRLYSLLSEN
;
A
#
# COMPACT_ATOMS: atom_id res chain seq x y z
N MET A 1 -13.51 25.56 -12.06
CA MET A 1 -13.67 24.22 -11.47
C MET A 1 -12.30 23.84 -10.91
N GLN A 2 -12.17 23.74 -9.59
CA GLN A 2 -10.88 23.42 -8.95
C GLN A 2 -10.45 22.02 -9.43
N PRO A 3 -9.16 21.79 -9.75
CA PRO A 3 -8.72 20.45 -10.16
C PRO A 3 -9.05 19.46 -9.05
N ASP A 4 -9.68 18.36 -9.42
CA ASP A 4 -9.87 17.24 -8.51
C ASP A 4 -8.48 16.67 -8.17
N LEU A 5 -8.20 16.57 -6.87
CA LEU A 5 -6.95 16.04 -6.34
C LEU A 5 -6.64 14.66 -6.93
N ASP A 6 -7.67 13.84 -7.14
CA ASP A 6 -7.55 12.54 -7.77
C ASP A 6 -7.01 12.64 -9.20
N THR A 7 -7.59 13.52 -10.01
CA THR A 7 -7.13 13.74 -11.39
C THR A 7 -5.68 14.23 -11.42
N PHE A 8 -5.32 15.17 -10.53
CA PHE A 8 -3.95 15.68 -10.43
C PHE A 8 -2.93 14.58 -10.08
N LEU A 9 -3.30 13.64 -9.20
CA LEU A 9 -2.47 12.51 -8.83
C LEU A 9 -2.43 11.43 -9.93
N ALA A 10 -3.56 11.17 -10.59
CA ALA A 10 -3.69 10.21 -11.68
C ALA A 10 -2.82 10.57 -12.89
N ASP A 11 -2.76 11.86 -13.25
CA ASP A 11 -1.89 12.36 -14.33
C ASP A 11 -0.41 12.12 -14.05
N ARG A 12 -0.03 12.01 -12.77
CA ARG A 12 1.35 11.79 -12.32
C ARG A 12 1.61 10.36 -11.85
N LEU A 13 0.67 9.44 -12.08
CA LEU A 13 0.74 8.07 -11.59
C LEU A 13 2.05 7.37 -12.00
N HIS A 14 2.53 7.59 -13.23
CA HIS A 14 3.79 6.99 -13.70
C HIS A 14 4.99 7.45 -12.87
N GLU A 15 5.12 8.77 -12.63
CA GLU A 15 6.19 9.36 -11.82
C GLU A 15 6.13 8.84 -10.38
N ILE A 16 4.93 8.86 -9.78
CA ILE A 16 4.72 8.44 -8.38
C ILE A 16 5.04 6.94 -8.22
N THR A 17 4.60 6.11 -9.17
CA THR A 17 4.86 4.67 -9.13
C THR A 17 6.36 4.37 -9.26
N ALA A 18 7.08 5.11 -10.10
CA ALA A 18 8.52 4.97 -10.23
C ALA A 18 9.26 5.34 -8.93
N GLU A 19 8.83 6.42 -8.26
CA GLU A 19 9.38 6.83 -6.98
C GLU A 19 9.09 5.83 -5.87
N VAL A 20 7.86 5.30 -5.77
CA VAL A 20 7.51 4.25 -4.82
C VAL A 20 8.42 3.04 -4.99
N ALA A 21 8.58 2.56 -6.23
CA ALA A 21 9.44 1.40 -6.49
C ALA A 21 10.91 1.68 -6.17
N GLY A 22 11.41 2.87 -6.49
CA GLY A 22 12.77 3.31 -6.18
C GLY A 22 13.03 3.37 -4.68
N GLU A 23 12.14 3.98 -3.91
CA GLU A 23 12.26 4.10 -2.46
C GLU A 23 12.16 2.75 -1.76
N ILE A 24 11.25 1.87 -2.19
CA ILE A 24 11.16 0.50 -1.66
C ILE A 24 12.45 -0.26 -1.95
N THR A 25 12.95 -0.21 -3.19
CA THR A 25 14.20 -0.90 -3.57
C THR A 25 15.39 -0.39 -2.78
N ALA A 26 15.47 0.91 -2.52
CA ALA A 26 16.57 1.52 -1.78
C ALA A 26 16.56 1.16 -0.29
N ARG A 27 15.38 1.02 0.33
CA ARG A 27 15.24 0.85 1.78
C ARG A 27 14.96 -0.59 2.21
N VAL A 28 14.43 -1.42 1.32
CA VAL A 28 14.03 -2.79 1.59
C VAL A 28 14.66 -3.71 0.54
N PRO A 29 15.92 -4.14 0.72
CA PRO A 29 16.66 -4.93 -0.28
C PRO A 29 15.93 -6.22 -0.73
N ALA A 30 15.11 -6.83 0.13
CA ALA A 30 14.28 -7.98 -0.21
C ALA A 30 13.34 -7.72 -1.41
N TYR A 31 12.94 -6.46 -1.60
CA TYR A 31 12.09 -6.00 -2.70
C TYR A 31 12.88 -5.33 -3.83
N GLY A 32 14.19 -5.54 -3.96
CA GLY A 32 14.98 -4.95 -5.07
C GLY A 32 14.59 -5.44 -6.48
N HIS A 33 13.77 -6.48 -6.55
CA HIS A 33 13.18 -6.99 -7.79
C HIS A 33 11.92 -6.23 -8.23
N LEU A 34 11.37 -5.34 -7.38
CA LEU A 34 10.16 -4.60 -7.68
C LEU A 34 10.34 -3.75 -8.94
N ARG A 35 9.29 -3.67 -9.76
CA ARG A 35 9.26 -2.84 -10.97
C ARG A 35 8.04 -1.93 -10.92
N PRO A 36 8.14 -0.67 -11.38
CA PRO A 36 7.02 0.26 -11.33
C PRO A 36 5.74 -0.31 -11.97
N GLY A 37 5.86 -0.99 -13.12
CA GLY A 37 4.72 -1.63 -13.79
C GLY A 37 3.96 -2.64 -12.92
N GLY A 38 4.65 -3.36 -12.02
CA GLY A 38 4.06 -4.38 -11.16
C GLY A 38 3.22 -3.83 -10.00
N ILE A 39 3.46 -2.59 -9.58
CA ILE A 39 2.75 -1.96 -8.45
C ILE A 39 1.82 -0.82 -8.87
N ARG A 40 1.76 -0.49 -10.17
CA ARG A 40 1.01 0.66 -10.68
C ARG A 40 -0.47 0.64 -10.29
N THR A 41 -1.11 -0.53 -10.32
CA THR A 41 -2.54 -0.65 -9.95
C THR A 41 -2.74 -0.42 -8.46
N LEU A 42 -1.91 -1.02 -7.61
CA LEU A 42 -1.94 -0.81 -6.15
C LEU A 42 -1.72 0.66 -5.78
N VAL A 43 -0.75 1.31 -6.43
CA VAL A 43 -0.48 2.75 -6.24
C VAL A 43 -1.68 3.60 -6.67
N ARG A 44 -2.30 3.29 -7.82
CA ARG A 44 -3.51 4.00 -8.28
C ARG A 44 -4.64 3.85 -7.28
N ASP A 45 -4.92 2.63 -6.84
CA ASP A 45 -6.03 2.35 -5.93
C ASP A 45 -5.83 3.05 -4.59
N ALA A 46 -4.60 3.03 -4.04
CA ALA A 46 -4.27 3.77 -2.83
C ALA A 46 -4.43 5.28 -2.99
N LEU A 47 -3.95 5.87 -4.10
CA LEU A 47 -4.09 7.31 -4.35
C LEU A 47 -5.56 7.74 -4.47
N ALA A 48 -6.41 6.91 -5.09
CA ALA A 48 -7.85 7.18 -5.19
C ALA A 48 -8.54 7.19 -3.82
N VAL A 49 -8.07 6.36 -2.88
CA VAL A 49 -8.58 6.40 -1.50
C VAL A 49 -8.02 7.62 -0.76
N TYR A 50 -6.73 7.93 -0.92
CA TYR A 50 -6.08 9.07 -0.23
C TYR A 50 -6.65 10.41 -0.68
N SER A 51 -7.10 10.52 -1.93
CA SER A 51 -7.76 11.71 -2.47
C SER A 51 -9.24 11.82 -2.06
N GLY A 52 -9.81 10.76 -1.48
CA GLY A 52 -11.25 10.66 -1.19
C GLY A 52 -12.12 10.32 -2.40
N ALA A 53 -11.52 10.04 -3.57
CA ALA A 53 -12.26 9.66 -4.77
C ALA A 53 -12.84 8.25 -4.72
N ARG A 54 -12.34 7.41 -3.80
CA ARG A 54 -12.80 6.03 -3.61
C ARG A 54 -12.88 5.67 -2.12
N GLU A 55 -13.92 4.95 -1.74
CA GLU A 55 -14.06 4.47 -0.36
C GLU A 55 -13.03 3.37 -0.03
N PRO A 56 -12.38 3.42 1.15
CA PRO A 56 -11.35 2.46 1.55
C PRO A 56 -11.81 1.00 1.46
N CYS A 57 -13.06 0.72 1.86
CA CYS A 57 -13.63 -0.63 1.90
C CYS A 57 -13.52 -1.37 0.55
N THR A 58 -13.54 -0.64 -0.56
CA THR A 58 -13.46 -1.20 -1.92
C THR A 58 -12.04 -1.57 -2.36
N VAL A 59 -11.02 -1.16 -1.60
CA VAL A 59 -9.58 -1.40 -1.88
C VAL A 59 -8.93 -2.27 -0.80
N VAL A 60 -9.49 -2.29 0.42
CA VAL A 60 -9.04 -3.12 1.54
C VAL A 60 -8.89 -4.61 1.18
N GLU A 61 -9.85 -5.19 0.45
CA GLU A 61 -9.74 -6.60 0.01
C GLU A 61 -8.56 -6.82 -0.94
N VAL A 62 -8.27 -5.88 -1.85
CA VAL A 62 -7.13 -5.97 -2.77
C VAL A 62 -5.81 -6.00 -2.00
N PHE A 63 -5.68 -5.18 -0.97
CA PHE A 63 -4.50 -5.17 -0.11
C PHE A 63 -4.40 -6.43 0.76
N ARG A 64 -5.54 -6.96 1.22
CA ARG A 64 -5.58 -8.25 1.93
C ARG A 64 -5.11 -9.40 1.04
N ASP A 65 -5.58 -9.44 -0.20
CA ASP A 65 -5.19 -10.44 -1.19
C ASP A 65 -3.70 -10.31 -1.57
N LEU A 66 -3.20 -9.08 -1.69
CA LEU A 66 -1.76 -8.82 -1.84
C LEU A 66 -0.97 -9.47 -0.70
N GLY A 67 -1.38 -9.26 0.55
CA GLY A 67 -0.74 -9.88 1.70
C GLY A 67 -0.73 -11.41 1.65
N ALA A 68 -1.87 -12.02 1.28
CA ALA A 68 -1.98 -13.47 1.12
C ALA A 68 -1.07 -14.01 0.00
N SER A 69 -0.95 -13.27 -1.10
CA SER A 69 -0.05 -13.60 -2.21
C SER A 69 1.42 -13.54 -1.79
N GLU A 70 1.82 -12.49 -1.09
CA GLU A 70 3.20 -12.32 -0.58
C GLU A 70 3.58 -13.41 0.44
N ALA A 71 2.65 -13.78 1.31
CA ALA A 71 2.83 -14.92 2.22
C ALA A 71 3.03 -16.24 1.45
N SER A 72 2.25 -16.45 0.39
CA SER A 72 2.33 -17.64 -0.46
C SER A 72 3.64 -17.68 -1.27
N ALA A 73 4.18 -16.51 -1.62
CA ALA A 73 5.51 -16.35 -2.21
C ALA A 73 6.66 -16.53 -1.20
N GLY A 74 6.35 -16.78 0.08
CA GLY A 74 7.33 -17.02 1.14
C GLY A 74 8.01 -15.75 1.67
N GLN A 75 7.46 -14.56 1.38
CA GLN A 75 8.03 -13.31 1.85
C GLN A 75 7.88 -13.16 3.37
N ASP A 76 8.90 -12.60 4.01
CA ASP A 76 8.83 -12.29 5.43
C ASP A 76 7.92 -11.08 5.67
N VAL A 77 7.03 -11.20 6.67
CA VAL A 77 6.04 -10.17 6.98
C VAL A 77 6.68 -8.83 7.34
N ARG A 78 7.85 -8.83 7.98
CA ARG A 78 8.54 -7.59 8.38
C ARG A 78 9.09 -6.85 7.17
N HIS A 79 9.65 -7.58 6.21
CA HIS A 79 10.09 -6.98 4.94
C HIS A 79 8.90 -6.46 4.14
N PHE A 80 7.81 -7.23 4.09
CA PHE A 80 6.59 -6.84 3.39
C PHE A 80 5.96 -5.59 4.00
N GLU A 81 5.75 -5.56 5.31
CA GLU A 81 5.23 -4.39 6.01
C GLU A 81 6.15 -3.17 5.85
N SER A 82 7.47 -3.37 5.94
CA SER A 82 8.44 -2.29 5.71
C SER A 82 8.35 -1.71 4.28
N ALA A 83 8.16 -2.56 3.28
CA ALA A 83 7.96 -2.14 1.89
C ALA A 83 6.65 -1.36 1.73
N LEU A 84 5.55 -1.84 2.30
CA LEU A 84 4.26 -1.15 2.29
C LEU A 84 4.33 0.23 2.94
N ARG A 85 4.88 0.32 4.16
CA ARG A 85 5.05 1.59 4.88
C ARG A 85 6.00 2.54 4.15
N THR A 86 7.03 2.02 3.48
CA THR A 86 7.91 2.82 2.64
C THR A 86 7.16 3.42 1.45
N GLY A 87 6.38 2.61 0.73
CA GLY A 87 5.55 3.08 -0.37
C GLY A 87 4.50 4.09 0.09
N ALA A 88 3.79 3.79 1.18
CA ALA A 88 2.77 4.66 1.75
C ALA A 88 3.31 6.06 2.09
N ARG A 89 4.51 6.16 2.68
CA ARG A 89 5.16 7.46 2.95
C ARG A 89 5.36 8.30 1.69
N VAL A 90 5.69 7.67 0.56
CA VAL A 90 5.80 8.37 -0.73
C VAL A 90 4.42 8.87 -1.16
N LEU A 91 3.39 8.02 -1.07
CA LEU A 91 2.02 8.41 -1.44
C LEU A 91 1.50 9.56 -0.58
N VAL A 92 1.63 9.47 0.74
CA VAL A 92 1.24 10.54 1.68
C VAL A 92 1.96 11.84 1.35
N ARG A 93 3.28 11.80 1.10
CA ARG A 93 4.06 12.98 0.70
C ARG A 93 3.54 13.59 -0.61
N ARG A 94 3.20 12.75 -1.60
CA ARG A 94 2.69 13.18 -2.90
C ARG A 94 1.28 13.77 -2.79
N THR A 95 0.41 13.15 -2.00
CA THR A 95 -0.93 13.66 -1.69
C THR A 95 -0.84 15.00 -0.97
N ALA A 96 -0.03 15.12 0.08
CA ALA A 96 0.17 16.38 0.80
C ALA A 96 0.69 17.50 -0.11
N GLY A 97 1.70 17.19 -0.95
CA GLY A 97 2.24 18.16 -1.89
C GLY A 97 1.26 18.59 -2.98
N ALA A 98 0.39 17.69 -3.44
CA ALA A 98 -0.68 18.02 -4.37
C ALA A 98 -1.78 18.85 -3.68
N ALA A 99 -2.25 18.41 -2.52
CA ALA A 99 -3.25 19.07 -1.70
C ALA A 99 -2.82 20.50 -1.35
N ALA A 100 -1.59 20.72 -0.89
CA ALA A 100 -1.08 22.06 -0.55
C ALA A 100 -1.00 23.03 -1.76
N ARG A 101 -0.97 22.50 -2.99
CA ARG A 101 -1.00 23.32 -4.22
C ARG A 101 -2.43 23.64 -4.67
N LEU A 102 -3.37 22.75 -4.40
CA LEU A 102 -4.76 22.85 -4.83
C LEU A 102 -5.64 23.55 -3.80
N TYR A 103 -5.33 23.34 -2.53
CA TYR A 103 -5.97 23.92 -1.36
C TYR A 103 -4.91 24.79 -0.66
N PRO A 104 -5.09 26.12 -0.59
CA PRO A 104 -4.43 26.92 0.44
C PRO A 104 -4.69 26.28 1.82
N PRO A 105 -3.94 26.57 2.90
CA PRO A 105 -4.10 25.88 4.18
C PRO A 105 -5.49 26.15 4.79
N THR A 106 -6.44 25.32 4.40
CA THR A 106 -7.87 25.38 4.68
C THR A 106 -8.33 24.04 5.24
N ALA A 107 -9.59 23.97 5.70
CA ALA A 107 -10.18 22.74 6.21
C ALA A 107 -10.11 21.58 5.20
N GLU A 108 -10.13 21.87 3.90
CA GLU A 108 -10.01 20.88 2.83
C GLU A 108 -8.64 20.16 2.84
N PHE A 109 -7.54 20.90 3.04
CA PHE A 109 -6.22 20.28 3.19
C PHE A 109 -6.19 19.32 4.39
N ILE A 110 -6.74 19.75 5.52
CA ILE A 110 -6.79 18.94 6.75
C ILE A 110 -7.59 17.66 6.49
N ALA A 111 -8.78 17.77 5.91
CA ALA A 111 -9.65 16.61 5.63
C ALA A 111 -9.00 15.59 4.68
N VAL A 112 -8.29 16.07 3.64
CA VAL A 112 -7.52 15.19 2.74
C VAL A 112 -6.43 14.45 3.50
N MET A 113 -5.70 15.14 4.38
CA MET A 113 -4.61 14.50 5.12
C MET A 113 -5.12 13.51 6.17
N GLU A 114 -6.22 13.82 6.87
CA GLU A 114 -6.88 12.87 7.77
C GLU A 114 -7.34 11.61 7.03
N THR A 115 -7.91 11.79 5.83
CA THR A 115 -8.30 10.69 4.95
C THR A 115 -7.10 9.85 4.53
N ALA A 116 -6.01 10.47 4.07
CA ALA A 116 -4.81 9.78 3.61
C ALA A 116 -4.13 8.97 4.73
N PHE A 117 -4.02 9.53 5.95
CA PHE A 117 -3.42 8.82 7.08
C PHE A 117 -4.29 7.66 7.58
N THR A 118 -5.61 7.85 7.63
CA THR A 118 -6.54 6.77 8.00
C THR A 118 -6.49 5.64 6.98
N ALA A 119 -6.54 5.99 5.70
CA ALA A 119 -6.45 5.04 4.60
C ALA A 119 -5.11 4.29 4.57
N GLU A 120 -3.99 4.96 4.83
CA GLU A 120 -2.69 4.29 4.97
C GLU A 120 -2.78 3.14 5.97
N ASP A 121 -3.22 3.43 7.18
CA ASP A 121 -3.17 2.47 8.27
C ASP A 121 -4.10 1.29 8.00
N GLU A 122 -5.29 1.57 7.45
CA GLU A 122 -6.26 0.56 7.08
C GLU A 122 -5.73 -0.37 5.96
N LEU A 123 -5.15 0.19 4.90
CA LEU A 123 -4.63 -0.59 3.78
C LEU A 123 -3.41 -1.42 4.18
N VAL A 124 -2.49 -0.85 4.95
CA VAL A 124 -1.32 -1.61 5.44
C VAL A 124 -1.75 -2.70 6.42
N GLY A 125 -2.66 -2.38 7.35
CA GLY A 125 -3.22 -3.34 8.30
C GLY A 125 -3.92 -4.51 7.60
N ALA A 126 -4.71 -4.23 6.57
CA ALA A 126 -5.38 -5.25 5.77
C ALA A 126 -4.39 -6.20 5.08
N ALA A 127 -3.30 -5.67 4.52
CA ALA A 127 -2.27 -6.46 3.88
C ALA A 127 -1.49 -7.34 4.86
N VAL A 128 -1.08 -6.78 6.01
CA VAL A 128 -0.40 -7.55 7.06
C VAL A 128 -1.30 -8.66 7.62
N GLU A 129 -2.59 -8.37 7.83
CA GLU A 129 -3.56 -9.37 8.26
C GLU A 129 -3.74 -10.49 7.22
N GLY A 130 -3.83 -10.13 5.93
CA GLY A 130 -3.89 -11.11 4.83
C GLY A 130 -2.67 -12.04 4.82
N HIS A 131 -1.48 -11.49 5.02
CA HIS A 131 -0.23 -12.25 5.13
C HIS A 131 -0.25 -13.25 6.28
N HIS A 132 -0.63 -12.79 7.49
CA HIS A 132 -0.72 -13.64 8.67
C HIS A 132 -1.75 -14.76 8.51
N ARG A 133 -2.93 -14.48 7.93
CA ARG A 133 -3.96 -15.47 7.68
C ARG A 133 -3.48 -16.56 6.73
N ALA A 134 -2.79 -16.22 5.65
CA ALA A 134 -2.28 -17.20 4.69
C ALA A 134 -1.17 -18.11 5.26
N ARG A 135 -0.40 -17.64 6.25
CA ARG A 135 0.64 -18.46 6.91
C ARG A 135 0.08 -19.45 7.94
N ARG A 136 -1.05 -19.14 8.59
CA ARG A 136 -1.63 -20.00 9.65
C ARG A 136 -1.96 -21.43 9.18
N PRO A 137 -2.58 -21.66 8.00
CA PRO A 137 -2.80 -23.01 7.46
C PRO A 137 -1.51 -23.77 7.14
N LEU A 138 -0.47 -23.09 6.66
CA LEU A 138 0.80 -23.71 6.26
C LEU A 138 1.62 -24.19 7.47
N VAL A 139 1.63 -23.42 8.56
CA VAL A 139 2.33 -23.80 9.80
C VAL A 139 1.68 -25.02 10.46
N ALA A 140 0.34 -25.06 10.52
CA ALA A 140 -0.38 -26.20 11.08
C ALA A 140 -0.08 -27.50 10.31
N ARG A 141 -0.08 -27.45 8.96
CA ARG A 141 0.15 -28.64 8.11
C ARG A 141 1.58 -29.18 8.24
N ARG A 142 2.58 -28.30 8.41
CA ARG A 142 3.99 -28.66 8.60
C ARG A 142 4.27 -29.25 9.98
N LEU A 143 3.58 -28.76 11.01
CA LEU A 143 3.66 -29.34 12.36
C LEU A 143 3.03 -30.73 12.40
N TYR A 144 1.89 -30.93 11.72
CA TYR A 144 1.26 -32.25 11.60
C TYR A 144 2.16 -33.28 10.91
N SER A 145 2.86 -32.91 9.82
CA SER A 145 3.76 -33.85 9.14
C SER A 145 4.98 -34.24 10.00
N LEU A 146 5.53 -33.31 10.77
CA LEU A 146 6.67 -33.59 11.67
C LEU A 146 6.27 -34.44 12.89
N LEU A 147 5.00 -34.38 13.30
CA LEU A 147 4.46 -35.17 14.41
C LEU A 147 3.95 -36.55 13.96
N SER A 148 3.68 -36.77 12.67
CA SER A 148 3.24 -38.07 12.15
C SER A 148 4.38 -38.95 11.61
N GLU A 149 5.60 -38.41 11.53
CA GLU A 149 6.81 -39.15 11.10
C GLU A 149 7.67 -39.66 12.28
N ASN A 150 7.18 -39.54 13.53
CA ASN A 150 7.72 -40.20 14.73
C ASN A 150 6.71 -41.22 15.28
#